data_AF-A0A2K1Q4D4-F1
#
_entry.id   AF-A0A2K1Q4D4-F1
#
_cell.length_a   1.000
_cell.length_b   1.000
_cell.length_c   1.000
_cell.angle_alpha   90.00
_cell.angle_beta   90.00
_cell.angle_gamma   90.00
#
_symmetry.space_group_name_H-M   'P 1'
#
loop_
_entity.id
_entity.type
_entity.pdbx_description
1 polymer ?
#
loop_
_entity_poly.entity_id
_entity_poly.type
_entity_poly.pdbx_seq_one_letter_code
_entity_poly.pdbx_strand_id
1 'polypeptide(L)'
;MENNGIIRPKNSAAHHIVPETARGAQPARDILKKYGIDINGADNGVFLPTHKNTDGMSGILHNGKHPDDYISAINNRIEAADIKGGKQEVINELGRINGTLSGAANNSSWYTILL
;
A
#
# COMPACT_ATOMS: atom_id res chain seq x y z
N MET A 1 -8.81 6.31 -4.95
CA MET A 1 -7.65 7.21 -4.83
C MET A 1 -7.79 8.49 -5.63
N GLU A 2 -8.67 8.57 -6.63
CA GLU A 2 -8.70 9.71 -7.56
C GLU A 2 -9.32 11.01 -6.99
N ASN A 3 -9.78 11.05 -5.73
CA ASN A 3 -10.64 12.14 -5.24
C ASN A 3 -10.09 13.03 -4.11
N ASN A 4 -8.77 13.05 -3.86
CA ASN A 4 -8.17 13.86 -2.77
C ASN A 4 -7.22 14.98 -3.26
N GLY A 5 -7.29 15.40 -4.52
CA GLY A 5 -6.42 16.46 -5.05
C GLY A 5 -4.95 16.06 -5.29
N ILE A 6 -4.59 14.79 -5.07
CA ILE A 6 -3.28 14.24 -5.43
C ILE A 6 -3.28 13.96 -6.94
N ILE A 7 -2.46 14.72 -7.68
CA ILE A 7 -2.29 14.51 -9.12
C ILE A 7 -1.50 13.23 -9.34
N ARG A 8 -2.09 12.27 -10.06
CA ARG A 8 -1.42 11.03 -10.45
C ARG A 8 -0.19 11.35 -11.31
N PRO A 9 1.03 10.93 -10.92
CA PRO A 9 2.22 11.09 -11.75
C PRO A 9 2.07 10.41 -13.12
N LYS A 10 2.74 10.94 -14.15
CA LYS A 10 2.80 10.29 -15.46
C LYS A 10 3.42 8.90 -15.34
N ASN A 11 2.97 7.95 -16.18
CA ASN A 11 3.46 6.57 -16.22
C ASN A 11 3.34 5.81 -14.88
N SER A 12 2.42 6.22 -14.00
CA SER A 12 2.12 5.57 -12.74
C SER A 12 0.71 4.97 -12.70
N ALA A 13 0.48 4.07 -11.76
CA ALA A 13 -0.81 3.48 -11.46
C ALA A 13 -1.09 3.53 -9.96
N ALA A 14 -2.37 3.63 -9.61
CA ALA A 14 -2.81 3.49 -8.23
C ALA A 14 -2.61 2.04 -7.75
N HIS A 15 -2.13 1.89 -6.53
CA HIS A 15 -1.92 0.60 -5.87
C HIS A 15 -2.47 0.65 -4.45
N HIS A 16 -3.41 -0.25 -4.14
CA HIS A 16 -3.94 -0.42 -2.78
C HIS A 16 -2.88 -1.05 -1.89
N ILE A 17 -2.57 -0.39 -0.78
CA ILE A 17 -1.66 -0.93 0.24
C ILE A 17 -2.30 -2.17 0.87
N VAL A 18 -3.48 -2.03 1.47
CA VAL A 18 -4.34 -3.16 1.86
C VAL A 18 -5.17 -3.56 0.63
N PRO A 19 -4.96 -4.75 0.03
CA PRO A 19 -5.69 -5.14 -1.16
C PRO A 19 -7.19 -5.32 -0.91
N GLU A 20 -8.00 -4.75 -1.79
CA GLU A 20 -9.46 -4.83 -1.72
C GLU A 20 -9.98 -6.28 -1.92
N THR A 21 -9.44 -7.00 -2.90
CA THR A 21 -10.02 -8.27 -3.36
C THR A 21 -9.22 -9.52 -2.96
N ALA A 22 -7.98 -9.36 -2.48
CA ALA A 22 -7.16 -10.50 -2.06
C ALA A 22 -7.76 -11.13 -0.79
N ARG A 23 -8.14 -12.42 -0.85
CA ARG A 23 -8.78 -13.11 0.28
C ARG A 23 -7.95 -13.03 1.57
N GLY A 24 -6.64 -13.18 1.47
CA GLY A 24 -5.72 -13.13 2.60
C GLY A 24 -5.66 -11.77 3.32
N ALA A 25 -6.09 -10.68 2.69
CA ALA A 25 -6.05 -9.33 3.28
C ALA A 25 -7.30 -8.98 4.12
N GLN A 26 -8.19 -9.94 4.39
CA GLN A 26 -9.39 -9.71 5.19
C GLN A 26 -9.09 -9.11 6.59
N PRO A 27 -8.07 -9.58 7.35
CA PRO A 27 -7.79 -9.03 8.67
C PRO A 27 -7.48 -7.52 8.64
N ALA A 28 -6.61 -7.08 7.73
CA ALA A 28 -6.33 -5.65 7.56
C ALA A 28 -7.56 -4.86 7.09
N ARG A 29 -8.38 -5.40 6.17
CA ARG A 29 -9.63 -4.74 5.73
C ARG A 29 -10.62 -4.54 6.87
N ASP A 30 -10.74 -5.51 7.77
CA ASP A 30 -11.64 -5.40 8.93
C ASP A 30 -11.20 -4.27 9.86
N ILE A 31 -9.90 -4.06 10.02
CA ILE A 31 -9.33 -2.93 10.78
C ILE A 31 -9.58 -1.58 10.08
N LEU A 32 -9.39 -1.50 8.75
CA LEU A 32 -9.73 -0.28 8.00
C LEU A 32 -11.21 0.06 8.19
N LYS A 33 -12.09 -0.93 8.05
CA LYS A 33 -13.54 -0.78 8.25
C LYS A 33 -13.89 -0.36 9.69
N LYS A 34 -13.27 -0.98 10.70
CA LYS A 34 -13.42 -0.63 12.12
C LYS A 34 -13.19 0.86 12.37
N TYR A 35 -12.25 1.48 11.64
CA TYR A 35 -11.90 2.89 11.78
C TYR A 35 -12.48 3.83 10.74
N GLY A 36 -13.31 3.31 9.82
CA GLY A 36 -13.87 4.10 8.71
C GLY A 36 -12.80 4.65 7.77
N ILE A 37 -11.69 3.94 7.60
CA ILE A 37 -10.66 4.25 6.60
C ILE A 37 -11.16 3.67 5.28
N ASP A 38 -11.37 4.52 4.28
CA ASP A 38 -11.87 4.11 2.97
C ASP A 38 -10.85 3.17 2.30
N ILE A 39 -11.30 1.98 1.89
CA ILE A 39 -10.48 1.00 1.17
C ILE A 39 -9.96 1.59 -0.15
N ASN A 40 -10.74 2.49 -0.77
CA ASN A 40 -10.40 3.22 -1.98
C ASN A 40 -9.77 4.60 -1.67
N GLY A 41 -9.58 4.94 -0.39
CA GLY A 41 -9.10 6.23 0.07
C GLY A 41 -7.61 6.47 -0.21
N ALA A 42 -7.19 7.73 -0.09
CA ALA A 42 -5.78 8.09 -0.25
C ALA A 42 -4.89 7.48 0.85
N ASP A 43 -5.41 7.30 2.08
CA ASP A 43 -4.67 6.69 3.18
C ASP A 43 -4.25 5.24 2.86
N ASN A 44 -5.07 4.50 2.11
CA ASN A 44 -4.79 3.12 1.69
C ASN A 44 -4.12 3.04 0.31
N GLY A 45 -3.55 4.14 -0.18
CA GLY A 45 -3.12 4.26 -1.56
C GLY A 45 -1.71 4.76 -1.75
N VAL A 46 -1.07 4.27 -2.82
CA VAL A 46 0.21 4.78 -3.32
C VAL A 46 0.21 4.76 -4.85
N PHE A 47 0.82 5.77 -5.48
CA PHE A 47 1.09 5.73 -6.91
C PHE A 47 2.44 5.07 -7.16
N LEU A 48 2.45 4.01 -7.97
CA LEU A 48 3.65 3.25 -8.28
C LEU A 48 3.97 3.32 -9.77
N PRO A 49 5.26 3.32 -10.15
CA PRO A 49 5.65 3.34 -11.54
C PRO A 49 5.17 2.08 -12.27
N THR A 50 4.74 2.27 -13.52
CA THR A 50 4.41 1.16 -14.43
C THR A 50 5.64 0.75 -15.25
N HIS A 51 5.54 -0.32 -16.03
CA HIS A 51 6.58 -0.72 -17.00
C HIS A 51 6.92 0.37 -18.04
N LYS A 52 6.07 1.41 -18.18
CA LYS A 52 6.31 2.56 -19.05
C LYS A 52 7.06 3.70 -18.35
N ASN A 53 7.55 3.49 -17.13
CA ASN A 53 8.26 4.51 -16.38
C ASN A 53 9.61 4.85 -17.04
N THR A 54 9.58 5.81 -17.96
CA THR A 54 10.75 6.39 -18.63
C THR A 54 11.29 7.63 -17.92
N ASP A 55 10.50 8.19 -17.01
CA ASP A 55 10.72 9.52 -16.44
C ASP A 55 11.44 9.45 -15.08
N GLY A 56 11.91 8.26 -14.69
CA GLY A 56 12.71 8.06 -13.48
C GLY A 56 11.92 8.16 -12.18
N MET A 57 10.59 7.99 -12.21
CA MET A 57 9.77 7.97 -11.00
C MET A 57 10.25 6.85 -10.06
N SER A 58 10.52 7.19 -8.81
CA SER A 58 10.85 6.20 -7.77
C SER A 58 9.64 5.33 -7.40
N GLY A 59 9.94 4.17 -6.85
CA GLY A 59 8.96 3.24 -6.29
C GLY A 59 9.07 1.87 -6.93
N ILE A 60 8.68 0.84 -6.19
CA ILE A 60 8.63 -0.52 -6.74
C ILE A 60 7.67 -0.57 -7.94
N LEU A 61 8.06 -1.28 -9.00
CA LEU A 61 7.20 -1.41 -10.17
C LEU A 61 5.86 -2.07 -9.83
N HIS A 62 4.77 -1.47 -10.29
CA HIS A 62 3.46 -2.07 -10.21
C HIS A 62 3.34 -3.22 -11.22
N ASN A 63 3.61 -4.45 -10.78
CA ASN A 63 3.68 -5.61 -11.65
C ASN A 63 3.05 -6.88 -11.06
N GLY A 64 2.37 -7.63 -11.93
CA GLY A 64 1.95 -9.00 -11.67
C GLY A 64 1.06 -9.20 -10.45
N LYS A 65 1.08 -10.42 -9.93
CA LYS A 65 0.40 -10.82 -8.70
C LYS A 65 1.39 -10.69 -7.55
N HIS A 66 1.00 -10.01 -6.47
CA HIS A 66 1.83 -9.93 -5.27
C HIS A 66 1.80 -11.26 -4.49
N PRO A 67 2.92 -11.63 -3.83
CA PRO A 67 3.02 -12.88 -3.09
C PRO A 67 2.21 -12.85 -1.79
N ASP A 68 1.85 -14.03 -1.29
CA ASP A 68 1.09 -14.15 -0.04
C ASP A 68 1.88 -13.62 1.18
N ASP A 69 3.22 -13.68 1.14
CA ASP A 69 4.09 -13.11 2.18
C ASP A 69 3.95 -11.58 2.29
N TYR A 70 3.76 -10.89 1.15
CA TYR A 70 3.50 -9.45 1.14
C TYR A 70 2.18 -9.11 1.84
N ILE A 71 1.14 -9.90 1.54
CA ILE A 71 -0.18 -9.74 2.18
C ILE A 71 -0.09 -10.04 3.68
N SER A 72 0.68 -11.07 4.07
CA SER A 72 0.90 -11.44 5.46
C SER A 72 1.64 -10.34 6.23
N ALA A 73 2.67 -9.73 5.62
CA ALA A 73 3.37 -8.58 6.19
C ALA A 73 2.45 -7.38 6.39
N ILE A 74 1.55 -7.09 5.44
CA ILE A 74 0.54 -6.03 5.61
C ILE A 74 -0.37 -6.31 6.81
N ASN A 75 -0.95 -7.51 6.89
CA ASN A 75 -1.82 -7.87 8.02
C ASN A 75 -1.10 -7.69 9.35
N ASN A 76 0.11 -8.25 9.49
CA ASN A 76 0.89 -8.17 10.71
C ASN A 76 1.16 -6.72 11.14
N ARG A 77 1.53 -5.86 10.18
CA ARG A 77 1.83 -4.45 10.46
C ARG A 77 0.57 -3.66 10.86
N ILE A 78 -0.55 -3.88 10.16
CA ILE A 78 -1.82 -3.20 10.45
C ILE A 78 -2.44 -3.67 11.77
N GLU A 79 -2.37 -4.97 12.07
CA GLU A 79 -2.79 -5.52 13.37
C GLU A 79 -1.93 -4.99 14.52
N ALA A 80 -0.61 -4.96 14.35
CA ALA A 80 0.29 -4.39 15.36
C ALA A 80 0.00 -2.89 15.59
N ALA A 81 -0.29 -2.13 14.53
CA ALA A 81 -0.66 -0.73 14.63
C ALA A 81 -2.01 -0.53 15.36
N ASP A 82 -3.01 -1.37 15.05
CA ASP A 82 -4.31 -1.39 15.74
C ASP A 82 -4.12 -1.58 17.24
N ILE A 83 -3.34 -2.59 17.64
CA ILE A 83 -3.05 -2.90 19.05
C ILE A 83 -2.27 -1.76 19.73
N LYS A 84 -1.27 -1.20 19.04
CA LYS A 84 -0.35 -0.23 19.62
C LYS A 84 -0.98 1.14 19.84
N GLY A 85 -1.84 1.60 18.93
CA GLY A 85 -2.33 2.99 18.96
C GLY A 85 -3.65 3.24 18.24
N GLY A 86 -4.36 2.19 17.83
CA GLY A 86 -5.63 2.29 17.14
C GLY A 86 -5.56 3.10 15.84
N LYS A 87 -6.63 3.86 15.53
CA LYS A 87 -6.82 4.53 14.23
C LYS A 87 -5.61 5.32 13.76
N GLN A 88 -5.04 6.16 14.63
CA GLN A 88 -3.96 7.03 14.22
C GLN A 88 -2.70 6.23 13.88
N GLU A 89 -2.39 5.18 14.64
CA GLU A 89 -1.22 4.35 14.34
C GLU A 89 -1.45 3.49 13.09
N VAL A 90 -2.69 3.07 12.80
CA VAL A 90 -3.03 2.41 11.52
C VAL A 90 -2.77 3.35 10.33
N ILE A 91 -3.19 4.62 10.42
CA ILE A 91 -2.92 5.62 9.37
C ILE A 91 -1.41 5.88 9.25
N ASN A 92 -0.69 6.00 10.37
CA ASN A 92 0.76 6.16 10.37
C ASN A 92 1.44 4.96 9.69
N GLU A 93 0.97 3.74 9.95
CA GLU A 93 1.53 2.52 9.38
C GLU A 93 1.29 2.41 7.88
N LEU A 94 0.08 2.77 7.41
CA LEU A 94 -0.19 2.91 5.98
C LEU A 94 0.74 3.95 5.33
N GLY A 95 1.00 5.08 6.01
CA GLY A 95 1.98 6.08 5.57
C GLY A 95 3.41 5.54 5.50
N ARG A 96 3.84 4.72 6.47
CA ARG A 96 5.16 4.06 6.44
C ARG A 96 5.26 3.09 5.27
N ILE A 97 4.23 2.26 5.04
CA ILE A 97 4.19 1.34 3.90
C ILE A 97 4.22 2.12 2.58
N ASN A 98 3.43 3.19 2.45
CA ASN A 98 3.46 4.08 1.30
C ASN A 98 4.89 4.59 1.04
N GLY A 99 5.57 5.12 2.06
CA GLY A 99 6.95 5.59 1.96
C GLY A 99 7.93 4.51 1.54
N THR A 100 7.79 3.28 2.07
CA THR A 100 8.59 2.13 1.64
C THR A 100 8.37 1.82 0.16
N LEU A 101 7.12 1.71 -0.28
CA LEU A 101 6.79 1.33 -1.67
C LEU A 101 7.17 2.41 -2.68
N SER A 102 6.93 3.69 -2.37
CA SER A 102 7.22 4.83 -3.25
C SER A 102 8.71 5.24 -3.26
N GLY A 103 9.45 4.94 -2.19
CA GLY A 103 10.89 5.19 -2.10
C GLY A 103 11.76 4.06 -2.63
N ALA A 104 11.19 2.88 -2.89
CA ALA A 104 11.94 1.70 -3.34
C ALA A 104 12.53 1.86 -4.74
N ALA A 105 13.57 1.07 -5.04
CA ALA A 105 14.07 0.94 -6.40
C ALA A 105 13.03 0.23 -7.28
N ASN A 106 12.96 0.60 -8.56
CA ASN A 106 12.00 0.02 -9.50
C ASN A 106 12.09 -1.52 -9.59
N ASN A 107 13.29 -2.08 -9.37
CA ASN A 107 13.56 -3.53 -9.40
C ASN A 107 13.51 -4.20 -8.02
N SER A 108 13.00 -3.53 -6.99
CA SER A 108 12.77 -4.14 -5.68
C SER A 108 11.79 -5.33 -5.77
N SER A 109 11.90 -6.25 -4.82
CA SER A 109 11.12 -7.49 -4.82
C SER A 109 9.90 -7.39 -3.89
N TRP A 110 8.72 -7.69 -4.43
CA TRP A 110 7.50 -7.82 -3.63
C TRP A 110 7.58 -8.87 -2.52
N TYR A 111 8.50 -9.84 -2.62
CA TYR A 111 8.70 -10.86 -1.60
C TYR A 111 9.41 -10.34 -0.36
N THR A 112 10.18 -9.26 -0.46
CA THR A 112 11.04 -8.78 0.62
C THR A 112 10.80 -7.32 0.98
N ILE A 113 9.96 -6.61 0.23
CA ILE A 113 9.85 -5.15 0.37
C ILE A 113 9.26 -4.67 1.71
N LEU A 114 8.54 -5.54 2.43
CA LEU A 114 7.96 -5.24 3.75
C LEU A 114 8.49 -6.15 4.88
N LEU A 115 9.55 -6.92 4.63
CA LEU A 115 10.21 -7.77 5.63
C LEU A 115 11.39 -7.02 6.26
#